data_AF-A0A819XR21-F1
#
_entry.id   AF-A0A819XR21-F1
#
_cell.length_a   1.000
_cell.length_b   1.000
_cell.length_c   1.000
_cell.angle_alpha   90.00
_cell.angle_beta   90.00
_cell.angle_gamma   90.00
#
_symmetry.space_group_name_H-M   'P 1'
#
loop_
_entity.id
_entity.type
_entity.pdbx_description
1 polymer ?
#
loop_
_entity_poly.entity_id
_entity_poly.type
_entity_poly.pdbx_seq_one_letter_code
_entity_poly.pdbx_strand_id
1 'polypeptide(L)'
;MSKTKCILCEKFKDSSKCRSVSSTAYKWFHEHLQDKNIRFSEDDLRLCSSCTGHFYNLKASIDSSTTLPDLSPVDIVDTNDDGLTLENVIYAGLGQKKCLICRQNRDSSSNMITMPKSARLDLLVLHRIYAPQGVRCCQQHILKYGRLNPNDFIEMHDRQKLKTILQPQEVISILDDLLKLIEEAIKSPRLDFHDPMLSNDDYLAWTGWDIAEFDTMFDMLSPFLRSSCNREARNALAIFLD
;
A
#
# COMPACT_ATOMS: atom_id res chain seq x y z
N MET A 1 -4.42 -24.63 31.15
CA MET A 1 -3.46 -23.82 30.37
C MET A 1 -2.63 -23.01 31.34
N SER A 2 -1.29 -23.13 31.31
CA SER A 2 -0.42 -22.33 32.16
C SER A 2 -0.44 -20.86 31.69
N LYS A 3 -0.47 -19.93 32.65
CA LYS A 3 -0.37 -18.48 32.40
C LYS A 3 0.98 -18.01 32.91
N THR A 4 1.67 -17.19 32.13
CA THR A 4 2.96 -16.58 32.50
C THR A 4 2.79 -15.07 32.62
N LYS A 5 3.38 -14.45 33.66
CA LYS A 5 3.45 -13.00 33.80
C LYS A 5 4.50 -12.42 32.83
N CYS A 6 4.14 -11.39 32.07
CA CYS A 6 5.11 -10.62 31.29
C CYS A 6 5.88 -9.67 32.22
N ILE A 7 7.21 -9.62 32.14
CA ILE A 7 8.01 -8.74 33.00
C ILE A 7 7.79 -7.25 32.70
N LEU A 8 7.54 -6.89 31.45
CA LEU A 8 7.44 -5.48 31.04
C LEU A 8 6.09 -4.83 31.33
N CYS A 9 5.00 -5.55 31.06
CA CYS A 9 3.64 -5.01 31.24
C CYS A 9 2.91 -5.61 32.43
N GLU A 10 3.56 -6.51 33.17
CA GLU A 10 3.04 -7.21 34.34
C GLU A 10 1.74 -8.02 34.15
N LYS A 11 1.24 -8.10 32.91
CA LYS A 11 0.01 -8.82 32.59
C LYS A 11 0.28 -10.32 32.45
N PHE A 12 -0.60 -11.13 33.04
CA PHE A 12 -0.62 -12.57 32.81
C PHE A 12 -1.15 -12.87 31.40
N LYS A 13 -0.38 -13.62 30.63
CA LYS A 13 -0.73 -14.06 29.28
C LYS A 13 -0.60 -15.58 29.18
N ASP A 14 -1.25 -16.15 28.18
CA ASP A 14 -1.09 -17.56 27.86
C ASP A 14 0.41 -17.85 27.63
N SER A 15 0.94 -18.93 28.22
CA SER A 15 2.36 -19.25 28.11
C SER A 15 2.84 -19.41 26.67
N SER A 16 1.95 -19.76 25.72
CA SER A 16 2.26 -19.83 24.28
C SER A 16 2.46 -18.45 23.61
N LYS A 17 1.98 -17.38 24.24
CA LYS A 17 2.10 -15.98 23.77
C LYS A 17 3.25 -15.24 24.44
N CYS A 18 3.91 -15.87 25.42
CA CYS A 18 5.13 -15.37 26.05
C CYS A 18 6.33 -16.12 25.48
N ARG A 19 7.36 -15.38 25.10
CA ARG A 19 8.61 -15.96 24.59
C ARG A 19 9.74 -15.65 25.57
N SER A 20 10.64 -16.61 25.73
CA SER A 20 11.95 -16.34 26.31
C SER A 20 12.75 -15.47 25.34
N VAL A 21 13.55 -14.58 25.90
CA VAL A 21 14.48 -13.76 25.13
C VAL A 21 15.70 -14.60 24.78
N SER A 22 16.22 -14.48 23.56
CA SER A 22 17.44 -15.19 23.17
C SER A 22 18.64 -14.67 23.95
N SER A 23 19.65 -15.52 24.18
CA SER A 23 20.88 -15.14 24.89
C SER A 23 21.60 -13.92 24.27
N THR A 24 21.54 -13.76 22.95
CA THR A 24 22.09 -12.59 22.24
C THR A 24 21.32 -11.30 22.53
N ALA A 25 19.99 -11.38 22.67
CA ALA A 25 19.17 -10.22 23.00
C ALA A 25 19.21 -9.92 24.51
N TYR A 26 19.44 -10.94 25.35
CA TYR A 26 19.44 -10.85 26.81
C TYR A 26 20.33 -9.72 27.35
N LYS A 27 21.58 -9.59 26.87
CA LYS A 27 22.51 -8.54 27.33
C LYS A 27 21.92 -7.13 27.15
N TRP A 28 21.37 -6.86 25.97
CA TRP A 28 20.77 -5.57 25.66
C TRP A 28 19.48 -5.33 26.45
N PHE A 29 18.65 -6.37 26.61
CA PHE A 29 17.47 -6.32 27.45
C PHE A 29 17.83 -6.05 28.93
N HIS A 30 18.92 -6.63 29.42
CA HIS A 30 19.38 -6.48 30.80
C HIS A 30 19.81 -5.05 31.12
N GLU A 31 20.62 -4.42 30.27
CA GLU A 31 21.04 -3.03 30.43
C GLU A 31 19.83 -2.07 30.47
N HIS A 32 18.87 -2.24 29.56
CA HIS A 32 17.69 -1.36 29.47
C HIS A 32 16.63 -1.61 30.55
N LEU A 33 16.54 -2.82 31.11
CA LEU A 33 15.61 -3.14 32.20
C LEU A 33 16.20 -2.77 33.58
N GLN A 34 17.52 -2.79 33.72
CA GLN A 34 18.20 -2.23 34.89
C GLN A 34 17.97 -0.72 35.02
N ASP A 35 18.00 0.01 33.91
CA ASP A 35 17.68 1.45 33.88
C ASP A 35 16.24 1.73 34.35
N LYS A 36 15.31 0.81 34.07
CA LYS A 36 13.92 0.86 34.55
C LYS A 36 13.73 0.27 35.95
N ASN A 37 14.81 -0.07 36.65
CA ASN A 37 14.84 -0.62 38.00
C ASN A 37 14.06 -1.93 38.17
N ILE A 38 13.91 -2.72 37.09
CA ILE A 38 13.21 -4.00 37.09
C ILE A 38 14.22 -5.11 37.35
N ARG A 39 14.10 -5.82 38.47
CA ARG A 39 14.95 -6.98 38.83
C ARG A 39 14.37 -8.28 38.28
N PHE A 40 15.17 -9.08 37.59
CA PHE A 40 14.78 -10.39 37.06
C PHE A 40 15.98 -11.33 36.92
N SER A 41 15.70 -12.64 36.85
CA SER A 41 16.69 -13.70 36.59
C SER A 41 16.68 -14.11 35.12
N GLU A 42 17.79 -14.66 34.62
CA GLU A 42 17.96 -15.10 33.22
C GLU A 42 16.91 -16.15 32.81
N ASP A 43 16.52 -17.02 33.74
CA ASP A 43 15.52 -18.07 33.52
C ASP A 43 14.06 -17.56 33.53
N ASP A 44 13.83 -16.37 34.10
CA ASP A 44 12.49 -15.81 34.28
C ASP A 44 12.10 -14.80 33.19
N LEU A 45 13.03 -14.48 32.26
CA LEU A 45 12.82 -13.42 31.28
C LEU A 45 11.81 -13.78 30.19
N ARG A 46 10.52 -13.65 30.51
CA ARG A 46 9.40 -13.92 29.60
C ARG A 46 8.65 -12.65 29.23
N LEU A 47 8.58 -12.40 27.92
CA LEU A 47 7.92 -11.24 27.35
C LEU A 47 6.73 -11.66 26.50
N CYS A 48 5.63 -10.93 26.60
CA CYS A 48 4.52 -11.11 25.67
C CYS A 48 4.88 -10.53 24.29
N SER A 49 4.31 -11.10 23.23
CA SER A 49 4.59 -10.71 21.84
C SER A 49 4.53 -9.20 21.57
N SER A 50 3.60 -8.48 22.21
CA SER A 50 3.48 -7.02 22.09
C SER A 50 4.68 -6.28 22.69
N CYS A 51 5.12 -6.67 23.89
CA CYS A 51 6.26 -6.06 24.56
C CYS A 51 7.57 -6.44 23.86
N THR A 52 7.67 -7.67 23.35
CA THR A 52 8.80 -8.12 22.54
C THR A 52 8.95 -7.26 21.29
N GLY A 53 7.86 -7.05 20.53
CA GLY A 53 7.90 -6.23 19.31
C GLY A 53 8.30 -4.78 19.59
N HIS A 54 7.72 -4.17 20.62
CA HIS A 54 8.07 -2.81 21.02
C HIS A 54 9.57 -2.67 21.35
N PHE A 55 10.14 -3.63 22.09
CA PHE A 55 11.55 -3.57 22.48
C PHE A 55 12.52 -3.80 21.33
N TYR A 56 12.22 -4.72 20.40
CA TYR A 56 13.06 -4.89 19.22
C TYR A 56 13.02 -3.69 18.28
N ASN A 57 11.88 -3.00 18.17
CA ASN A 57 11.80 -1.75 17.44
C ASN A 57 12.64 -0.65 18.11
N LEU A 58 12.58 -0.55 19.44
CA LEU A 58 13.42 0.39 20.20
C LEU A 58 14.92 0.11 19.99
N LYS A 59 15.32 -1.16 20.02
CA LYS A 59 16.70 -1.57 19.73
C LYS A 59 17.14 -1.15 18.33
N ALA A 60 16.31 -1.42 17.33
CA ALA A 60 16.61 -1.04 15.95
C ALA A 60 16.74 0.48 15.77
N SER A 61 15.92 1.27 16.49
CA SER A 61 16.04 2.73 16.48
C SER A 61 17.36 3.20 17.10
N ILE A 62 17.78 2.63 18.23
CA ILE A 62 19.02 3.00 18.92
C ILE A 62 20.26 2.56 18.11
N ASP A 63 20.25 1.36 17.56
CA ASP A 63 21.34 0.86 16.71
C ASP A 63 21.48 1.72 15.44
N SER A 64 20.38 2.27 14.91
CA SER A 64 20.39 3.18 13.75
C SER A 64 20.91 4.59 14.07
N SER A 65 20.90 5.01 15.34
CA SER A 65 21.39 6.32 15.78
C SER A 65 22.90 6.37 16.04
N THR A 66 23.63 5.26 15.95
CA THR A 66 25.04 5.18 16.41
C THR A 66 26.08 5.42 15.30
N THR A 67 25.71 6.08 14.20
CA THR A 67 26.66 6.39 13.11
C THR A 67 26.69 7.89 12.75
N LEU A 68 27.74 8.57 13.26
CA LEU A 68 28.36 9.84 12.81
C LEU A 68 27.74 11.18 13.32
N PRO A 69 28.48 12.32 13.30
CA PRO A 69 29.14 12.89 14.48
C PRO A 69 28.53 14.23 14.93
N ASP A 70 28.85 14.57 16.17
CA ASP A 70 28.75 15.86 16.88
C ASP A 70 28.39 17.11 16.05
N LEU A 71 27.16 17.62 16.22
CA LEU A 71 26.78 19.02 16.04
C LEU A 71 25.56 19.39 16.92
N SER A 72 25.83 20.04 18.06
CA SER A 72 25.00 21.00 18.83
C SER A 72 23.56 20.64 19.28
N PRO A 73 23.10 21.16 20.45
CA PRO A 73 21.79 20.81 21.01
C PRO A 73 20.68 21.51 20.22
N VAL A 74 19.95 20.74 19.41
CA VAL A 74 18.68 21.20 18.82
C VAL A 74 17.56 20.83 19.78
N ASP A 75 16.78 21.84 20.12
CA ASP A 75 15.65 21.78 21.04
C ASP A 75 14.75 20.57 20.80
N ILE A 76 14.29 20.00 21.91
CA ILE A 76 13.27 18.95 21.97
C ILE A 76 11.99 19.54 21.38
N VAL A 77 11.79 19.34 20.07
CA VAL A 77 10.50 19.61 19.43
C VAL A 77 9.56 18.51 19.90
N ASP A 78 8.55 18.96 20.64
CA ASP A 78 7.38 18.20 21.07
C ASP A 78 6.89 17.32 19.91
N THR A 79 6.94 16.00 20.10
CA THR A 79 6.45 15.03 19.12
C THR A 79 4.93 15.01 19.21
N ASN A 80 4.32 16.08 18.71
CA ASN A 80 2.92 16.01 18.29
C ASN A 80 2.84 14.87 17.27
N ASP A 81 1.88 13.99 17.54
CA ASP A 81 1.48 12.87 16.71
C ASP A 81 0.90 13.42 15.40
N ASP A 82 1.79 13.89 14.50
CA ASP A 82 1.50 14.46 13.17
C ASP A 82 1.11 13.34 12.20
N GLY A 83 0.19 12.51 12.64
CA GLY A 83 -0.37 11.46 11.84
C GLY A 83 -1.42 11.98 10.91
N LEU A 84 -1.12 11.97 9.61
CA LEU A 84 -2.12 12.23 8.59
C LEU A 84 -3.14 11.08 8.58
N THR A 85 -4.39 11.41 8.88
CA THR A 85 -5.53 10.50 8.74
C THR A 85 -6.18 10.74 7.38
N LEU A 86 -6.22 9.71 6.54
CA LEU A 86 -6.95 9.77 5.28
C LEU A 86 -8.36 9.27 5.53
N GLU A 87 -9.28 10.21 5.76
CA GLU A 87 -10.70 9.90 5.80
C GLU A 87 -11.13 9.24 4.48
N ASN A 88 -11.92 8.18 4.56
CA ASN A 88 -12.43 7.39 3.41
C ASN A 88 -11.44 6.45 2.71
N VAL A 89 -10.26 6.20 3.28
CA VAL A 89 -9.38 5.11 2.84
C VAL A 89 -9.51 3.90 3.78
N ILE A 90 -9.64 2.71 3.20
CA ILE A 90 -9.76 1.45 3.93
C ILE A 90 -8.39 0.79 4.04
N TYR A 91 -8.02 0.34 5.23
CA TYR A 91 -6.79 -0.41 5.42
C TYR A 91 -6.96 -1.88 5.02
N ALA A 92 -6.09 -2.37 4.16
CA ALA A 92 -6.18 -3.74 3.66
C ALA A 92 -5.73 -4.80 4.69
N GLY A 93 -4.93 -4.41 5.69
CA GLY A 93 -4.38 -5.30 6.72
C GLY A 93 -3.07 -6.01 6.31
N LEU A 94 -2.27 -6.39 7.31
CA LEU A 94 -1.04 -7.17 7.13
C LEU A 94 -1.34 -8.68 7.28
N GLY A 95 -2.07 -9.25 6.33
CA GLY A 95 -2.39 -10.67 6.31
C GLY A 95 -1.38 -11.49 5.50
N GLN A 96 -0.51 -12.27 6.16
CA GLN A 96 0.47 -13.12 5.46
C GLN A 96 -0.11 -14.46 4.95
N LYS A 97 -1.27 -14.88 5.50
CA LYS A 97 -1.95 -16.16 5.20
C LYS A 97 -3.30 -16.00 4.51
N LYS A 98 -3.78 -14.76 4.36
CA LYS A 98 -5.05 -14.43 3.72
C LYS A 98 -4.78 -13.63 2.46
N CYS A 99 -5.49 -13.94 1.38
CA CYS A 99 -5.46 -13.10 0.21
C CYS A 99 -6.06 -11.73 0.50
N LEU A 100 -5.36 -10.66 0.09
CA LEU A 100 -5.86 -9.30 0.25
C LEU A 100 -7.16 -9.01 -0.52
N ILE A 101 -7.44 -9.73 -1.60
CA ILE A 101 -8.56 -9.46 -2.52
C ILE A 101 -9.77 -10.30 -2.13
N CYS A 102 -9.66 -11.64 -2.21
CA CYS A 102 -10.77 -12.55 -1.90
C CYS A 102 -10.87 -12.96 -0.42
N ARG A 103 -9.94 -12.53 0.45
CA ARG A 103 -9.89 -12.81 1.92
C ARG A 103 -9.85 -14.30 2.31
N GLN A 104 -9.78 -15.21 1.35
CA GLN A 104 -9.61 -16.63 1.59
C GLN A 104 -8.24 -16.90 2.23
N ASN A 105 -8.25 -17.70 3.32
CA ASN A 105 -7.03 -18.27 3.86
C ASN A 105 -6.46 -19.22 2.81
N ARG A 106 -5.17 -19.12 2.54
CA ARG A 106 -4.50 -20.14 1.75
C ARG A 106 -3.23 -20.61 2.47
N ASP A 107 -3.00 -21.92 2.40
CA ASP A 107 -1.86 -22.55 3.05
C ASP A 107 -0.54 -22.23 2.32
N SER A 108 0.59 -22.49 2.95
CA SER A 108 1.93 -22.16 2.44
C SER A 108 2.26 -22.76 1.05
N SER A 109 1.51 -23.78 0.61
CA SER A 109 1.61 -24.42 -0.71
C SER A 109 0.75 -23.76 -1.79
N SER A 110 0.00 -22.73 -1.45
CA SER A 110 -0.87 -22.03 -2.38
C SER A 110 -0.14 -20.96 -3.18
N ASN A 111 -0.60 -20.71 -4.41
CA ASN A 111 -0.12 -19.68 -5.33
C ASN A 111 -0.41 -18.24 -4.82
N MET A 112 0.08 -17.92 -3.62
CA MET A 112 0.05 -16.60 -3.04
C MET A 112 1.34 -15.89 -3.36
N ILE A 113 1.23 -14.74 -4.01
CA ILE A 113 2.36 -13.89 -4.36
C ILE A 113 2.33 -12.63 -3.51
N THR A 114 3.51 -12.04 -3.29
CA THR A 114 3.59 -10.67 -2.76
C THR A 114 2.99 -9.74 -3.80
N MET A 115 2.07 -8.88 -3.37
CA MET A 115 1.38 -7.98 -4.28
C MET A 115 2.36 -6.96 -4.86
N PRO A 116 2.46 -6.86 -6.20
CA PRO A 116 3.29 -5.86 -6.86
C PRO A 116 2.87 -4.44 -6.47
N LYS A 117 3.81 -3.50 -6.55
CA LYS A 117 3.56 -2.08 -6.26
C LYS A 117 2.41 -1.51 -7.11
N SER A 118 2.39 -1.82 -8.40
CA SER A 118 1.36 -1.40 -9.34
C SER A 118 -0.04 -1.87 -8.93
N ALA A 119 -0.22 -3.16 -8.59
CA ALA A 119 -1.50 -3.65 -8.08
C ALA A 119 -1.93 -3.04 -6.73
N ARG A 120 -0.99 -2.73 -5.82
CA ARG A 120 -1.31 -2.02 -4.57
C ARG A 120 -1.82 -0.61 -4.85
N LEU A 121 -1.29 0.03 -5.89
CA LEU A 121 -1.70 1.35 -6.31
C LEU A 121 -3.06 1.32 -7.04
N ASP A 122 -3.31 0.31 -7.88
CA ASP A 122 -4.63 0.05 -8.47
C ASP A 122 -5.70 -0.09 -7.37
N LEU A 123 -5.41 -0.82 -6.28
CA LEU A 123 -6.32 -0.91 -5.12
C LEU A 123 -6.61 0.44 -4.45
N LEU A 124 -5.61 1.30 -4.36
CA LEU A 124 -5.77 2.62 -3.77
C LEU A 124 -6.63 3.52 -4.66
N VAL A 125 -6.33 3.57 -5.96
CA VAL A 125 -7.01 4.45 -6.92
C VAL A 125 -8.43 3.98 -7.21
N LEU A 126 -8.61 2.69 -7.52
CA LEU A 126 -9.89 2.15 -7.99
C LEU A 126 -10.84 1.81 -6.83
N HIS A 127 -10.29 1.42 -5.67
CA HIS A 127 -11.08 0.87 -4.57
C HIS A 127 -10.88 1.56 -3.24
N ARG A 128 -10.08 2.64 -3.19
CA ARG A 128 -9.77 3.42 -1.97
C ARG A 128 -9.23 2.54 -0.84
N ILE A 129 -8.46 1.51 -1.21
CA ILE A 129 -7.86 0.58 -0.25
C ILE A 129 -6.35 0.81 -0.22
N TYR A 130 -5.82 1.18 0.95
CA TYR A 130 -4.38 1.23 1.17
C TYR A 130 -3.84 -0.17 1.50
N ALA A 131 -2.92 -0.63 0.65
CA ALA A 131 -2.23 -1.90 0.76
C ALA A 131 -0.73 -1.65 1.07
N PRO A 132 -0.25 -1.93 2.30
CA PRO A 132 1.16 -1.71 2.65
C PRO A 132 2.08 -2.68 1.91
N GLN A 133 3.38 -2.41 1.94
CA GLN A 133 4.37 -3.31 1.33
C GLN A 133 4.36 -4.69 2.01
N GLY A 134 4.60 -5.75 1.23
CA GLY A 134 4.69 -7.12 1.75
C GLY A 134 3.35 -7.83 1.97
N VAL A 135 2.22 -7.19 1.63
CA VAL A 135 0.92 -7.88 1.58
C VAL A 135 0.88 -8.90 0.44
N ARG A 136 0.10 -9.96 0.63
CA ARG A 136 0.01 -11.08 -0.33
C ARG A 136 -1.39 -11.22 -0.91
N CYS A 137 -1.46 -11.69 -2.15
CA CYS A 137 -2.72 -12.04 -2.82
C CYS A 137 -2.58 -13.31 -3.64
N CYS A 138 -3.69 -13.92 -4.05
CA CYS A 138 -3.66 -15.04 -4.97
C CYS A 138 -3.16 -14.57 -6.33
N GLN A 139 -2.30 -15.36 -6.97
CA GLN A 139 -1.71 -15.06 -8.27
C GLN A 139 -2.75 -14.80 -9.35
N GLN A 140 -3.90 -15.49 -9.30
CA GLN A 140 -5.00 -15.32 -10.26
C GLN A 140 -5.58 -13.89 -10.31
N HIS A 141 -5.37 -13.10 -9.25
CA HIS A 141 -5.90 -11.74 -9.18
C HIS A 141 -4.96 -10.69 -9.79
N ILE A 142 -3.76 -11.12 -10.19
CA ILE A 142 -2.74 -10.26 -10.76
C ILE A 142 -2.59 -10.64 -12.23
N LEU A 143 -2.86 -9.67 -13.11
CA LEU A 143 -2.69 -9.81 -14.55
C LEU A 143 -1.20 -9.80 -14.93
N LYS A 144 -0.96 -10.09 -16.21
CA LYS A 144 0.36 -9.88 -16.84
C LYS A 144 0.81 -8.43 -16.57
N TYR A 145 2.09 -8.23 -16.26
CA TYR A 145 2.69 -6.95 -15.86
C TYR A 145 2.34 -6.45 -14.45
N GLY A 146 1.73 -7.28 -13.59
CA GLY A 146 1.60 -6.98 -12.17
C GLY A 146 0.46 -6.03 -11.81
N ARG A 147 -0.50 -5.83 -12.72
CA ARG A 147 -1.72 -5.03 -12.50
C ARG A 147 -2.83 -5.84 -11.86
N LEU A 148 -3.73 -5.16 -11.14
CA LEU A 148 -4.93 -5.80 -10.61
C LEU A 148 -5.87 -6.18 -11.75
N ASN A 149 -6.50 -7.36 -11.68
CA ASN A 149 -7.55 -7.70 -12.63
C ASN A 149 -8.80 -6.83 -12.37
N PRO A 150 -9.27 -6.00 -13.32
CA PRO A 150 -10.38 -5.09 -13.11
C PRO A 150 -11.72 -5.80 -12.87
N ASN A 151 -11.83 -7.07 -13.28
CA ASN A 151 -13.04 -7.87 -13.11
C ASN A 151 -13.13 -8.57 -11.74
N ASP A 152 -12.07 -8.48 -10.91
CA ASP A 152 -12.08 -9.12 -9.61
C ASP A 152 -12.98 -8.39 -8.62
N PHE A 153 -13.86 -9.15 -7.97
CA PHE A 153 -14.59 -8.65 -6.81
C PHE A 153 -13.67 -8.59 -5.59
N ILE A 154 -13.53 -7.40 -5.02
CA ILE A 154 -12.77 -7.21 -3.79
C ILE A 154 -13.67 -7.41 -2.59
N GLU A 155 -13.32 -8.40 -1.78
CA GLU A 155 -14.06 -8.72 -0.57
C GLU A 155 -13.84 -7.63 0.49
N MET A 156 -14.91 -6.89 0.82
CA MET A 156 -14.88 -5.74 1.73
C MET A 156 -15.16 -6.12 3.19
N HIS A 157 -15.66 -7.34 3.46
CA HIS A 157 -16.00 -7.77 4.81
C HIS A 157 -14.77 -7.75 5.75
N ASP A 158 -14.99 -7.30 6.99
CA ASP A 158 -13.99 -7.18 8.06
C ASP A 158 -12.77 -6.31 7.72
N ARG A 159 -12.91 -5.35 6.81
CA ARG A 159 -11.89 -4.32 6.60
C ARG A 159 -12.10 -3.17 7.57
N GLN A 160 -11.00 -2.71 8.15
CA GLN A 160 -11.03 -1.57 9.07
C GLN A 160 -10.75 -0.30 8.28
N LYS A 161 -11.42 0.80 8.64
CA LYS A 161 -10.99 2.14 8.20
C LYS A 161 -9.52 2.32 8.57
N LEU A 162 -8.76 3.01 7.72
CA LEU A 162 -7.39 3.38 8.02
C LEU A 162 -7.41 4.38 9.20
N LYS A 163 -7.47 3.85 10.42
CA LYS A 163 -7.39 4.62 11.67
C LYS A 163 -5.94 4.84 12.11
N THR A 164 -5.01 4.12 11.48
CA THR A 164 -3.59 4.22 11.74
C THR A 164 -3.05 5.46 11.06
N ILE A 165 -2.43 6.29 11.88
CA ILE A 165 -1.46 7.30 11.50
C ILE A 165 -0.45 6.64 10.55
N LEU A 166 -0.50 7.03 9.28
CA LEU A 166 0.52 6.63 8.31
C LEU A 166 1.84 7.26 8.76
N GLN A 167 2.92 6.49 8.72
CA GLN A 167 4.23 7.07 9.00
C GLN A 167 4.56 8.10 7.90
N PRO A 168 5.27 9.21 8.21
CA PRO A 168 5.60 10.24 7.22
C PRO A 168 6.21 9.68 5.93
N GLN A 169 7.07 8.66 6.06
CA GLN A 169 7.70 7.95 4.95
C GLN A 169 6.70 7.20 4.05
N GLU A 170 5.67 6.59 4.65
CA GLU A 170 4.61 5.90 3.90
C GLU A 170 3.75 6.91 3.13
N VAL A 171 3.44 8.06 3.74
CA VAL A 171 2.69 9.14 3.09
C VAL A 171 3.45 9.67 1.89
N ILE A 172 4.74 9.99 2.05
CA ILE A 172 5.60 10.48 0.96
C ILE A 172 5.62 9.46 -0.19
N SER A 173 5.83 8.17 0.13
CA SER A 173 5.83 7.12 -0.91
C SER A 173 4.48 7.03 -1.63
N ILE A 174 3.35 7.16 -0.94
CA ILE A 174 2.02 7.11 -1.58
C ILE A 174 1.83 8.34 -2.47
N LEU A 175 2.22 9.53 -2.00
CA LEU A 175 2.09 10.76 -2.77
C LEU A 175 2.97 10.73 -4.03
N ASP A 176 4.22 10.30 -3.91
CA ASP A 176 5.12 10.14 -5.06
C ASP A 176 4.57 9.17 -6.10
N ASP A 177 3.94 8.08 -5.65
CA ASP A 177 3.32 7.10 -6.53
C ASP A 177 2.07 7.64 -7.23
N LEU A 178 1.25 8.41 -6.50
CA LEU A 178 0.09 9.10 -7.08
C LEU A 178 0.53 10.16 -8.08
N LEU A 179 1.56 10.94 -7.77
CA LEU A 179 2.12 11.95 -8.68
C LEU A 179 2.66 11.29 -9.94
N LYS A 180 3.39 10.17 -9.82
CA LYS A 180 3.84 9.39 -11.00
C LYS A 180 2.69 8.88 -11.83
N LEU A 181 1.63 8.36 -11.22
CA LEU A 181 0.44 7.95 -11.98
C LEU A 181 -0.24 9.12 -12.67
N ILE A 182 -0.32 10.28 -12.01
CA ILE A 182 -0.89 11.48 -12.60
C ILE A 182 -0.03 11.92 -13.78
N GLU A 183 1.29 11.95 -13.61
CA GLU A 183 2.22 12.24 -14.71
C GLU A 183 2.10 11.23 -15.85
N GLU A 184 2.03 9.94 -15.56
CA GLU A 184 1.81 8.88 -16.55
C GLU A 184 0.44 9.02 -17.20
N ALA A 185 -0.60 9.43 -16.50
CA ALA A 185 -1.94 9.66 -17.05
C ALA A 185 -2.03 10.96 -17.87
N ILE A 186 -1.18 11.95 -17.58
CA ILE A 186 -1.01 13.18 -18.37
C ILE A 186 -0.19 12.89 -19.63
N LYS A 187 0.86 12.05 -19.50
CA LYS A 187 1.73 11.62 -20.61
C LYS A 187 1.09 10.54 -21.47
N SER A 188 0.18 9.75 -20.90
CA SER A 188 -0.70 8.87 -21.65
C SER A 188 -1.53 9.79 -22.53
N PRO A 189 -1.41 9.70 -23.86
CA PRO A 189 -2.27 10.48 -24.73
C PRO A 189 -3.70 10.08 -24.34
N ARG A 190 -4.44 10.99 -23.71
CA ARG A 190 -5.89 10.90 -23.78
C ARG A 190 -6.15 10.99 -25.26
N LEU A 191 -6.63 9.90 -25.86
CA LEU A 191 -6.81 9.85 -27.30
C LEU A 191 -7.69 11.03 -27.68
N ASP A 192 -7.05 12.02 -28.27
CA ASP A 192 -7.65 13.24 -28.71
C ASP A 192 -7.54 13.20 -30.22
N PHE A 193 -8.61 12.81 -30.88
CA PHE A 193 -8.70 12.76 -32.33
C PHE A 193 -8.60 14.16 -32.95
N HIS A 194 -8.54 15.23 -32.15
CA HIS A 194 -8.10 16.55 -32.61
C HIS A 194 -6.58 16.77 -32.59
N ASP A 195 -5.80 15.87 -32.00
CA ASP A 195 -4.35 15.95 -31.99
C ASP A 195 -3.81 15.76 -33.43
N PRO A 196 -3.19 16.79 -34.03
CA PRO A 196 -2.64 16.70 -35.39
C PRO A 196 -1.42 15.77 -35.48
N MET A 197 -0.89 15.28 -34.35
CA MET A 197 0.23 14.34 -34.31
C MET A 197 -0.21 12.88 -34.47
N LEU A 198 -1.51 12.56 -34.42
CA LEU A 198 -2.00 11.20 -34.62
C LEU A 198 -1.77 10.73 -36.06
N SER A 199 -1.20 9.54 -36.19
CA SER A 199 -0.91 8.92 -37.48
C SER A 199 -2.08 8.07 -38.00
N ASN A 200 -2.05 7.70 -39.28
CA ASN A 200 -3.02 6.74 -39.83
C ASN A 200 -2.97 5.39 -39.10
N ASP A 201 -1.80 4.95 -38.64
CA ASP A 201 -1.66 3.71 -37.88
C ASP A 201 -2.39 3.81 -36.52
N ASP A 202 -2.38 4.98 -35.89
CA ASP A 202 -3.15 5.23 -34.67
C ASP A 202 -4.66 5.18 -34.97
N TYR A 203 -5.13 5.90 -35.98
CA TYR A 203 -6.55 5.88 -36.37
C TYR A 203 -7.04 4.46 -36.68
N LEU A 204 -6.26 3.68 -37.42
CA LEU A 204 -6.58 2.29 -37.76
C LEU A 204 -6.61 1.39 -36.52
N ALA A 205 -5.64 1.55 -35.62
CA ALA A 205 -5.56 0.76 -34.39
C ALA A 205 -6.75 0.99 -33.45
N TRP A 206 -7.30 2.22 -33.43
CA TRP A 206 -8.32 2.63 -32.47
C TRP A 206 -9.74 2.69 -33.04
N THR A 207 -9.91 2.83 -34.35
CA THR A 207 -11.24 2.97 -34.98
C THR A 207 -11.46 1.99 -36.13
N GLY A 208 -10.41 1.29 -36.57
CA GLY A 208 -10.45 0.43 -37.76
C GLY A 208 -10.46 1.20 -39.09
N TRP A 209 -10.41 2.53 -39.06
CA TRP A 209 -10.42 3.41 -40.23
C TRP A 209 -9.16 4.26 -40.31
N ASP A 210 -8.77 4.67 -41.51
CA ASP A 210 -7.75 5.69 -41.66
C ASP A 210 -8.28 7.11 -41.37
N ILE A 211 -7.40 8.11 -41.36
CA ILE A 211 -7.79 9.51 -41.07
C ILE A 211 -8.85 10.02 -42.07
N ALA A 212 -8.74 9.68 -43.35
CA ALA A 212 -9.64 10.19 -44.39
C ALA A 212 -11.03 9.54 -44.31
N GLU A 213 -11.08 8.24 -44.06
CA GLU A 213 -12.30 7.48 -43.82
C GLU A 213 -13.02 8.00 -42.56
N PHE A 214 -12.26 8.22 -41.49
CA PHE A 214 -12.78 8.80 -40.26
C PHE A 214 -13.31 10.23 -40.45
N ASP A 215 -12.56 11.10 -41.13
CA ASP A 215 -12.99 12.47 -41.42
C ASP A 215 -14.27 12.49 -42.28
N THR A 216 -14.35 11.61 -43.28
CA THR A 216 -15.56 11.48 -44.12
C THR A 216 -16.79 11.12 -43.29
N MET A 217 -16.63 10.17 -42.38
CA MET A 217 -17.71 9.76 -41.47
C MET A 217 -18.04 10.85 -40.44
N PHE A 218 -17.03 11.54 -39.94
CA PHE A 218 -17.20 12.67 -39.04
C PHE A 218 -17.99 13.80 -39.70
N ASP A 219 -17.65 14.19 -40.93
CA ASP A 219 -18.34 15.26 -41.65
C ASP A 219 -19.82 14.94 -41.86
N MET A 220 -20.15 13.69 -42.21
CA MET A 220 -21.53 13.23 -42.36
C MET A 220 -22.33 13.28 -41.05
N LEU A 221 -21.68 12.99 -39.92
CA LEU A 221 -22.34 12.88 -38.62
C LEU A 221 -22.26 14.18 -37.81
N SER A 222 -21.35 15.09 -38.14
CA SER A 222 -21.10 16.34 -37.42
C SER A 222 -22.35 17.19 -37.17
N PRO A 223 -23.35 17.28 -38.08
CA PRO A 223 -24.56 18.06 -37.83
C PRO A 223 -25.45 17.47 -36.73
N PHE A 224 -25.28 16.17 -36.43
CA PHE A 224 -26.07 15.41 -35.46
C PHE A 224 -25.32 15.22 -34.13
N LEU A 225 -24.00 15.41 -34.13
CA LEU A 225 -23.16 15.29 -32.95
C LEU A 225 -23.14 16.61 -32.18
N ARG A 226 -23.20 16.52 -30.84
CA ARG A 226 -23.08 17.67 -29.95
C ARG A 226 -21.83 17.51 -29.09
N SER A 227 -20.98 18.53 -29.10
CA SER A 227 -19.93 18.65 -28.09
C SER A 227 -20.56 18.92 -26.73
N SER A 228 -19.95 18.37 -25.68
CA SER A 228 -20.29 18.61 -24.28
C SER A 228 -19.09 19.22 -23.55
N CYS A 229 -19.30 19.66 -22.31
CA CYS A 229 -18.21 20.19 -21.48
C CYS A 229 -17.06 19.18 -21.22
N ASN A 230 -17.31 17.88 -21.43
CA ASN A 230 -16.34 16.83 -21.12
C ASN A 230 -15.87 16.04 -22.36
N ARG A 231 -16.45 16.30 -23.53
CA ARG A 231 -16.16 15.50 -24.74
C ARG A 231 -16.55 16.25 -26.01
N GLU A 232 -15.63 16.31 -26.94
CA GLU A 232 -15.84 16.88 -28.27
C GLU A 232 -16.46 15.86 -29.23
N ALA A 233 -17.19 16.34 -30.23
CA ALA A 233 -17.91 15.51 -31.19
C ALA A 233 -17.01 14.47 -31.89
N ARG A 234 -15.78 14.85 -32.24
CA ARG A 234 -14.81 13.99 -32.95
C ARG A 234 -14.37 12.82 -32.06
N ASN A 235 -14.02 13.11 -30.81
CA ASN A 235 -13.72 12.10 -29.79
C ASN A 235 -14.92 11.22 -29.44
N ALA A 236 -16.14 11.78 -29.50
CA ALA A 236 -17.36 11.00 -29.30
C ALA A 236 -17.62 9.98 -30.43
N LEU A 237 -17.34 10.36 -31.68
CA LEU A 237 -17.44 9.46 -32.82
C LEU A 237 -16.46 8.29 -32.70
N ALA A 238 -15.20 8.57 -32.37
CA ALA A 238 -14.21 7.50 -32.21
C ALA A 238 -14.58 6.48 -31.14
N ILE A 239 -15.11 6.93 -30.00
CA ILE A 239 -15.56 6.04 -28.92
C ILE A 239 -16.80 5.23 -29.32
N PHE A 240 -17.59 5.69 -30.27
CA PHE A 240 -18.72 4.91 -30.80
C PHE A 240 -18.26 3.79 -31.75
N LEU A 241 -17.07 3.92 -32.33
CA LEU A 241 -16.52 2.99 -33.32
C LEU A 241 -15.60 1.92 -32.71
N ASP A 242 -15.08 2.16 -31.49
CA ASP A 242 -14.40 1.17 -30.63
C ASP A 242 -15.40 0.19 -29.98
#